data_AF-A0A059WER9-F1
#
_entry.id   AF-A0A059WER9-F1
#
_cell.length_a   1.000
_cell.length_b   1.000
_cell.length_c   1.000
_cell.angle_alpha   90.00
_cell.angle_beta   90.00
_cell.angle_gamma   90.00
#
_symmetry.space_group_name_H-M   'P 1'
#
loop_
_entity.id
_entity.type
_entity.pdbx_description
1 polymer ?
#
loop_
_entity_poly.entity_id
_entity_poly.type
_entity_poly.pdbx_seq_one_letter_code
_entity_poly.pdbx_strand_id
1 'polypeptide(L)'
;FWDWKILKMLEQSNPGQNVWNVRKTSNKAIHGVYEGVTIFEAPAKIGLNQQAVGYVPTDEEWRFPNFGEDTAHGREFTQSREGTFGGDNGCKSVLPEHKIWFFYLQRICNHCTYPGCLAACPRKAIYKRQEDGIVLIDQSRCRGYKKCVEQCPYKKPMFRGTTRISEKCIACYPRIEGLDPLTEGDQMETRCMAACVGKIRLQGLVKVGGNGEWAHDPDNPQYYLIRDRKVALPLYPQLGTEPNGYYIPSRHVPRAYSQQMFGPG
;
A
#
# COMPACT_ATOMS: atom_id res chain seq x y z
N PHE A 1 4.71 -1.89 -11.74
CA PHE A 1 4.13 -1.37 -13.00
C PHE A 1 3.16 -0.21 -12.75
N TRP A 2 1.98 -0.39 -12.14
CA TRP A 2 1.04 0.71 -11.87
C TRP A 2 1.56 1.77 -10.89
N ASP A 3 2.17 1.34 -9.79
CA ASP A 3 2.66 2.25 -8.75
C ASP A 3 3.74 3.18 -9.31
N TRP A 4 4.62 2.66 -10.16
CA TRP A 4 5.63 3.45 -10.86
C TRP A 4 5.01 4.56 -11.73
N LYS A 5 3.90 4.29 -12.44
CA LYS A 5 3.20 5.31 -13.22
C LYS A 5 2.60 6.40 -12.33
N ILE A 6 2.03 6.02 -11.19
CA ILE A 6 1.53 6.99 -10.20
C ILE A 6 2.66 7.81 -9.59
N LEU A 7 3.78 7.19 -9.23
CA LEU A 7 4.96 7.91 -8.74
C LEU A 7 5.53 8.86 -9.79
N LYS A 8 5.55 8.47 -11.06
CA LYS A 8 5.95 9.35 -12.17
C LYS A 8 5.02 10.54 -12.31
N MET A 9 3.70 10.36 -12.13
CA MET A 9 2.74 11.47 -12.14
C MET A 9 3.00 12.44 -10.97
N LEU A 10 3.32 11.93 -9.78
CA LEU A 10 3.71 12.78 -8.64
C LEU A 10 5.00 13.54 -8.93
N GLU A 11 6.00 12.89 -9.51
CA GLU A 11 7.25 13.54 -9.91
C GLU A 11 7.02 14.64 -10.95
N GLN A 12 6.17 14.39 -11.95
CA GLN A 12 5.80 15.39 -12.94
C GLN A 12 5.04 16.58 -12.33
N SER A 13 4.23 16.35 -11.30
CA SER A 13 3.49 17.42 -10.62
C SER A 13 4.34 18.25 -9.65
N ASN A 14 5.50 17.75 -9.23
CA ASN A 14 6.38 18.42 -8.27
C ASN A 14 7.86 18.02 -8.45
N PRO A 15 8.50 18.39 -9.57
CA PRO A 15 9.81 17.86 -9.96
C PRO A 15 10.90 18.17 -8.93
N GLY A 16 11.63 17.15 -8.49
CA GLY A 16 12.75 17.25 -7.55
C GLY A 16 12.38 17.67 -6.12
N GLN A 17 11.09 17.85 -5.81
CA GLN A 17 10.61 18.36 -4.53
C GLN A 17 9.83 17.32 -3.72
N ASN A 18 9.75 16.07 -4.20
CA ASN A 18 9.09 14.97 -3.50
C ASN A 18 10.03 14.30 -2.49
N VAL A 19 10.26 14.98 -1.36
CA VAL A 19 11.29 14.60 -0.38
C VAL A 19 10.73 14.26 1.00
N TRP A 20 11.46 13.41 1.71
CA TRP A 20 11.19 13.06 3.11
C TRP A 20 12.09 13.84 4.06
N ASN A 21 11.48 14.47 5.06
CA ASN A 21 12.18 15.08 6.17
C ASN A 21 12.19 14.15 7.38
N VAL A 22 13.24 13.32 7.47
CA VAL A 22 13.43 12.33 8.54
C VAL A 22 13.76 12.93 9.90
N ARG A 23 14.10 14.24 9.95
CA ARG A 23 14.38 14.95 11.21
C ARG A 23 13.10 15.40 11.91
N LYS A 24 12.00 15.57 11.15
CA LYS A 24 10.68 15.91 11.68
C LYS A 24 9.92 14.64 12.00
N THR A 25 9.88 14.25 13.26
CA THR A 25 9.11 13.09 13.73
C THR A 25 8.04 13.49 14.72
N SER A 26 6.96 12.72 14.78
CA SER A 26 5.87 12.87 15.74
C SER A 26 5.18 11.52 15.97
N ASN A 27 4.20 11.48 16.88
CA ASN A 27 3.37 10.27 17.09
C ASN A 27 2.64 9.84 15.79
N LYS A 28 2.31 10.79 14.91
CA LYS A 28 1.69 10.52 13.60
C LYS A 28 2.72 10.27 12.50
N ALA A 29 3.89 10.88 12.60
CA ALA A 29 4.98 10.81 11.62
C ALA A 29 6.23 10.14 12.23
N ILE A 30 6.11 8.86 12.58
CA ILE A 30 7.14 8.14 13.37
C ILE A 30 8.47 7.94 12.63
N HIS A 31 8.46 8.02 11.30
CA HIS A 31 9.66 7.85 10.47
C HIS A 31 10.09 9.11 9.72
N GLY A 32 9.39 10.23 9.91
CA GLY A 32 9.63 11.45 9.14
C GLY A 32 8.33 11.98 8.53
N VAL A 33 8.40 13.23 8.10
CA VAL A 33 7.30 13.91 7.38
C VAL A 33 7.62 13.93 5.90
N TYR A 34 6.63 13.62 5.06
CA TYR A 34 6.72 13.83 3.62
C TYR A 34 6.43 15.31 3.32
N GLU A 35 7.37 16.00 2.66
CA GLU A 35 7.25 17.43 2.31
C GLU A 35 6.96 17.63 0.82
N GLY A 36 6.69 16.55 0.09
CA GLY A 36 6.27 16.58 -1.31
C GLY A 36 4.76 16.76 -1.49
N VAL A 37 4.28 16.53 -2.72
CA VAL A 37 2.84 16.52 -3.01
C VAL A 37 2.27 15.11 -2.98
N THR A 38 1.09 14.97 -2.42
CA THR A 38 0.32 13.72 -2.41
C THR A 38 -0.52 13.60 -3.69
N ILE A 39 -1.19 12.44 -3.87
CA ILE A 39 -2.09 12.26 -5.02
C ILE A 39 -3.28 13.21 -4.98
N PHE A 40 -3.66 13.72 -3.81
CA PHE A 40 -4.79 14.61 -3.62
C PHE A 40 -4.45 16.07 -3.94
N GLU A 41 -3.19 16.47 -3.74
CA GLU A 41 -2.71 17.84 -3.99
C GLU A 41 -2.19 18.01 -5.41
N ALA A 42 -1.64 16.94 -6.00
CA ALA A 42 -1.10 16.97 -7.35
C ALA A 42 -2.08 17.56 -8.40
N PRO A 43 -3.39 17.21 -8.45
CA PRO A 43 -4.32 17.76 -9.43
C PRO A 43 -4.36 19.30 -9.46
N ALA A 44 -4.33 19.94 -8.29
CA ALA A 44 -4.35 21.40 -8.20
C ALA A 44 -3.07 22.03 -8.78
N LYS A 45 -1.90 21.38 -8.59
CA LYS A 45 -0.63 21.85 -9.15
C LYS A 45 -0.57 21.77 -10.67
N ILE A 46 -1.20 20.75 -11.27
CA ILE A 46 -1.15 20.52 -12.73
C ILE A 46 -2.45 20.91 -13.46
N GLY A 47 -3.35 21.64 -12.80
CA GLY A 47 -4.58 22.14 -13.41
C GLY A 47 -5.60 21.06 -13.81
N LEU A 48 -5.58 19.90 -13.15
CA LEU A 48 -6.55 18.83 -13.39
C LEU A 48 -7.79 18.99 -12.52
N ASN A 49 -8.97 18.96 -13.13
CA ASN A 49 -10.25 18.91 -12.43
C ASN A 49 -10.55 17.48 -11.93
N GLN A 50 -9.78 17.00 -10.97
CA GLN A 50 -9.88 15.67 -10.37
C GLN A 50 -9.62 15.71 -8.86
N GLN A 51 -10.23 14.80 -8.10
CA GLN A 51 -10.04 14.69 -6.65
C GLN A 51 -8.67 14.10 -6.26
N ALA A 52 -8.10 13.26 -7.12
CA ALA A 52 -6.74 12.74 -6.98
C ALA A 52 -6.16 12.43 -8.36
N VAL A 53 -4.83 12.50 -8.49
CA VAL A 53 -4.16 12.07 -9.72
C VAL A 53 -4.28 10.56 -9.88
N GLY A 54 -4.53 10.12 -11.11
CA GLY A 54 -4.76 8.74 -11.41
C GLY A 54 -4.95 8.53 -12.91
N TYR A 55 -5.09 7.27 -13.28
CA TYR A 55 -5.39 6.88 -14.64
C TYR A 55 -6.10 5.54 -14.63
N VAL A 56 -6.91 5.28 -15.65
CA VAL A 56 -7.54 3.98 -15.86
C VAL A 56 -6.52 3.09 -16.58
N PRO A 57 -6.10 1.96 -15.97
CA PRO A 57 -5.22 1.01 -16.66
C PRO A 57 -5.86 0.52 -17.96
N THR A 58 -5.06 0.35 -19.00
CA THR A 58 -5.54 -0.23 -20.27
C THR A 58 -5.86 -1.72 -20.09
N ASP A 59 -6.61 -2.29 -21.02
CA ASP A 59 -6.93 -3.72 -20.99
C ASP A 59 -5.66 -4.59 -21.03
N GLU A 60 -4.60 -4.15 -21.72
CA GLU A 60 -3.31 -4.82 -21.73
C GLU A 60 -2.68 -4.90 -20.33
N GLU A 61 -2.80 -3.82 -19.54
CA GLU A 61 -2.30 -3.80 -18.15
C GLU A 61 -3.05 -4.75 -17.23
N TRP A 62 -4.31 -5.08 -17.56
CA TRP A 62 -5.15 -6.01 -16.81
C TRP A 62 -5.09 -7.46 -17.32
N ARG A 63 -4.70 -7.65 -18.58
CA ARG A 63 -4.83 -8.94 -19.29
C ARG A 63 -3.98 -10.06 -18.68
N PHE A 64 -2.80 -9.73 -18.16
CA PHE A 64 -1.87 -10.72 -17.64
C PHE A 64 -1.66 -10.52 -16.14
N PRO A 65 -2.31 -11.33 -15.27
CA PRO A 65 -1.91 -11.37 -13.88
C PRO A 65 -0.45 -11.84 -13.80
N ASN A 66 0.31 -11.29 -12.86
CA ASN A 66 1.68 -11.73 -12.55
C ASN A 66 2.72 -11.56 -13.68
N PHE A 67 2.53 -10.57 -14.56
CA PHE A 67 3.56 -10.24 -15.56
C PHE A 67 4.91 -9.92 -14.91
N GLY A 68 5.98 -10.58 -15.37
CA GLY A 68 7.32 -10.44 -14.79
C GLY A 68 7.53 -11.26 -13.51
N GLU A 69 6.72 -12.30 -13.28
CA GLU A 69 6.99 -13.31 -12.25
C GLU A 69 8.43 -13.83 -12.36
N ASP A 70 9.07 -14.03 -11.20
CA ASP A 70 10.42 -14.55 -11.05
C ASP A 70 11.49 -13.84 -11.91
N THR A 71 11.19 -12.61 -12.34
CA THR A 71 12.11 -11.79 -13.11
C THR A 71 12.93 -10.95 -12.15
N ALA A 72 14.21 -11.29 -12.03
CA ALA A 72 15.13 -10.57 -11.16
C ALA A 72 15.60 -9.24 -11.77
N HIS A 73 15.86 -8.27 -10.91
CA HIS A 73 16.44 -6.98 -11.27
C HIS A 73 17.85 -6.84 -10.69
N GLY A 74 18.76 -6.21 -11.42
CA GLY A 74 20.15 -6.06 -11.00
C GLY A 74 21.04 -5.61 -12.16
N ARG A 75 22.26 -5.20 -11.83
CA ARG A 75 23.28 -4.97 -12.87
C ARG A 75 23.83 -6.32 -13.35
N GLU A 76 24.22 -6.41 -14.61
CA GLU A 76 24.96 -7.57 -15.13
C GLU A 76 26.14 -7.92 -14.23
N PHE A 77 26.43 -9.22 -14.11
CA PHE A 77 27.69 -9.69 -13.54
C PHE A 77 28.83 -9.23 -14.44
N THR A 78 29.31 -8.00 -14.27
CA THR A 78 30.69 -7.72 -14.66
C THR A 78 31.56 -8.58 -13.75
N GLN A 79 32.39 -9.45 -14.33
CA GLN A 79 33.40 -10.23 -13.61
C GLN A 79 34.36 -9.27 -12.91
N SER A 80 33.99 -8.78 -11.74
CA SER A 80 34.93 -8.20 -10.81
C SER A 80 34.38 -8.29 -9.40
N ARG A 81 35.17 -9.06 -8.63
CA ARG A 81 35.18 -9.22 -7.18
C ARG A 81 34.23 -10.28 -6.66
N GLU A 82 34.83 -11.46 -6.51
CA GLU A 82 34.73 -12.29 -5.30
C GLU A 82 34.35 -11.43 -4.08
N GLY A 83 33.44 -11.95 -3.28
CA GLY A 83 32.76 -11.24 -2.20
C GLY A 83 33.68 -10.36 -1.36
N THR A 84 33.61 -9.05 -1.57
CA THR A 84 33.96 -8.08 -0.54
C THR A 84 32.77 -7.98 0.40
N PHE A 85 32.80 -8.79 1.46
CA PHE A 85 32.06 -8.49 2.68
C PHE A 85 32.70 -7.26 3.33
N GLY A 86 32.30 -6.06 2.90
CA GLY A 86 32.84 -4.81 3.40
C GLY A 86 32.65 -3.70 2.39
N GLY A 87 31.89 -2.67 2.76
CA GLY A 87 31.64 -1.53 1.88
C GLY A 87 32.94 -0.81 1.48
N ASP A 88 32.92 -0.19 0.30
CA ASP A 88 34.06 0.46 -0.36
C ASP A 88 34.73 1.60 0.43
N ASN A 89 34.29 1.89 1.66
CA ASN A 89 34.70 3.04 2.47
C ASN A 89 35.19 2.67 3.88
N GLY A 90 35.65 1.44 4.12
CA GLY A 90 36.21 1.04 5.43
C GLY A 90 35.19 1.07 6.58
N CYS A 91 33.90 1.01 6.26
CA CYS A 91 32.82 1.11 7.24
C CYS A 91 32.24 -0.28 7.58
N LYS A 92 32.08 -0.48 8.89
CA LYS A 92 31.69 -1.70 9.61
C LYS A 92 30.36 -2.26 9.08
N SER A 93 30.34 -3.56 8.78
CA SER A 93 29.14 -4.39 8.60
C SER A 93 27.97 -3.73 7.84
N VAL A 94 28.00 -3.81 6.52
CA VAL A 94 26.87 -3.45 5.65
C VAL A 94 25.88 -4.62 5.62
N LEU A 95 24.57 -4.36 5.69
CA LEU A 95 23.55 -5.41 5.50
C LEU A 95 23.71 -6.02 4.09
N PRO A 96 23.52 -7.34 3.92
CA PRO A 96 23.74 -8.00 2.64
C PRO A 96 22.65 -7.60 1.63
N GLU A 97 22.99 -6.71 0.70
CA GLU A 97 22.20 -6.42 -0.49
C GLU A 97 22.61 -7.40 -1.61
N HIS A 98 21.63 -8.01 -2.29
CA HIS A 98 21.93 -8.86 -3.44
C HIS A 98 22.14 -8.01 -4.70
N LYS A 99 23.18 -8.32 -5.48
CA LYS A 99 23.47 -7.66 -6.77
C LYS A 99 22.33 -7.86 -7.79
N ILE A 100 21.79 -9.08 -7.80
CA ILE A 100 20.59 -9.48 -8.54
C ILE A 100 19.56 -9.87 -7.50
N TRP A 101 18.39 -9.23 -7.54
CA TRP A 101 17.39 -9.35 -6.49
C TRP A 101 15.98 -9.30 -7.08
N PHE A 102 15.08 -9.98 -6.40
CA PHE A 102 13.65 -9.78 -6.48
C PHE A 102 13.06 -10.17 -5.13
N PHE A 103 11.81 -9.81 -4.91
CA PHE A 103 11.04 -10.31 -3.79
C PHE A 103 9.56 -10.31 -4.19
N TYR A 104 8.79 -11.16 -3.54
CA TYR A 104 7.35 -11.19 -3.75
C TYR A 104 6.67 -10.14 -2.89
N LEU A 105 5.81 -9.34 -3.52
CA LEU A 105 5.02 -8.32 -2.85
C LEU A 105 3.53 -8.61 -3.03
N GLN A 106 2.93 -9.27 -2.05
CA GLN A 106 1.51 -9.61 -2.10
C GLN A 106 0.67 -8.40 -1.69
N ARG A 107 -0.26 -7.97 -2.54
CA ARG A 107 -1.01 -6.72 -2.32
C ARG A 107 -2.51 -6.93 -2.38
N ILE A 108 -3.21 -6.39 -1.39
CA ILE A 108 -4.67 -6.33 -1.34
C ILE A 108 -5.13 -4.86 -1.26
N CYS A 109 -6.43 -4.60 -1.07
CA CYS A 109 -6.88 -3.26 -0.74
C CYS A 109 -6.35 -2.89 0.65
N ASN A 110 -5.75 -1.71 0.78
CA ASN A 110 -5.22 -1.25 2.06
C ASN A 110 -6.29 -0.69 3.00
N HIS A 111 -7.58 -0.68 2.59
CA HIS A 111 -8.71 -0.09 3.33
C HIS A 111 -8.32 1.24 4.01
N CYS A 112 -7.72 2.14 3.21
CA CYS A 112 -6.98 3.32 3.67
C CYS A 112 -7.78 4.22 4.63
N THR A 113 -7.09 5.02 5.44
CA THR A 113 -7.72 6.06 6.28
C THR A 113 -8.28 7.19 5.42
N TYR A 114 -7.56 7.58 4.36
CA TYR A 114 -7.98 8.54 3.35
C TYR A 114 -8.04 7.87 1.97
N PRO A 115 -9.13 7.14 1.64
CA PRO A 115 -9.18 6.36 0.42
C PRO A 115 -9.37 7.25 -0.82
N GLY A 116 -8.40 7.24 -1.74
CA GLY A 116 -8.53 7.92 -3.03
C GLY A 116 -9.74 7.46 -3.84
N CYS A 117 -10.09 6.17 -3.76
CA CYS A 117 -11.29 5.64 -4.42
C CYS A 117 -12.59 6.21 -3.85
N LEU A 118 -12.65 6.50 -2.55
CA LEU A 118 -13.83 7.08 -1.90
C LEU A 118 -14.02 8.52 -2.38
N ALA A 119 -12.97 9.33 -2.31
CA ALA A 119 -12.98 10.72 -2.78
C ALA A 119 -13.40 10.82 -4.26
N ALA A 120 -12.96 9.87 -5.08
CA ALA A 120 -13.21 9.87 -6.52
C ALA A 120 -14.66 9.59 -6.95
N CYS A 121 -15.48 8.94 -6.10
CA CYS A 121 -16.78 8.43 -6.54
C CYS A 121 -17.85 9.54 -6.60
N PRO A 122 -18.31 9.97 -7.79
CA PRO A 122 -19.28 11.07 -7.88
C PRO A 122 -20.66 10.71 -7.28
N ARG A 123 -21.00 9.41 -7.24
CA ARG A 123 -22.25 8.90 -6.66
C ARG A 123 -22.19 8.69 -5.15
N LYS A 124 -21.01 8.85 -4.54
CA LYS A 124 -20.77 8.50 -3.13
C LYS A 124 -21.16 7.05 -2.80
N ALA A 125 -20.98 6.13 -3.75
CA ALA A 125 -21.29 4.70 -3.59
C ALA A 125 -20.22 3.96 -2.77
N ILE A 126 -19.07 4.58 -2.56
CA ILE A 126 -17.98 4.04 -1.74
C ILE A 126 -18.06 4.68 -0.37
N TYR A 127 -17.95 3.85 0.67
CA TYR A 127 -18.00 4.29 2.05
C TYR A 127 -16.96 3.51 2.87
N LYS A 128 -16.55 4.09 4.00
CA LYS A 128 -15.71 3.45 5.00
C LYS A 128 -16.58 3.20 6.23
N ARG A 129 -16.64 1.95 6.67
CA ARG A 129 -17.35 1.53 7.88
C ARG A 129 -16.69 2.14 9.12
N GLN A 130 -17.49 2.52 10.11
CA GLN A 130 -16.99 3.22 11.29
C GLN A 130 -16.43 2.24 12.34
N GLU A 131 -17.03 1.06 12.41
CA GLU A 131 -16.76 0.02 13.39
C GLU A 131 -15.42 -0.71 13.16
N ASP A 132 -14.99 -0.86 11.91
CA ASP A 132 -13.81 -1.67 11.54
C ASP A 132 -12.90 -1.00 10.49
N GLY A 133 -13.30 0.16 9.95
CA GLY A 133 -12.54 0.86 8.92
C GLY A 133 -12.55 0.19 7.54
N ILE A 134 -13.33 -0.86 7.31
CA ILE A 134 -13.41 -1.53 6.01
C ILE A 134 -14.08 -0.60 5.01
N VAL A 135 -13.32 -0.21 3.99
CA VAL A 135 -13.87 0.50 2.82
C VAL A 135 -14.66 -0.49 1.96
N LEU A 136 -15.89 -0.18 1.56
CA LEU A 136 -16.81 -0.98 0.72
C LEU A 136 -17.33 -0.19 -0.50
N ILE A 137 -17.84 -0.90 -1.51
CA ILE A 137 -18.54 -0.30 -2.66
C ILE A 137 -19.98 -0.84 -2.61
N ASP A 138 -20.95 0.05 -2.41
CA ASP A 138 -22.36 -0.28 -2.52
C ASP A 138 -22.70 -0.64 -3.98
N GLN A 139 -22.96 -1.93 -4.20
CA GLN A 139 -23.25 -2.47 -5.53
C GLN A 139 -24.58 -1.93 -6.09
N SER A 140 -25.55 -1.59 -5.24
CA SER A 140 -26.86 -1.05 -5.66
C SER A 140 -26.76 0.40 -6.16
N ARG A 141 -25.81 1.17 -5.62
CA ARG A 141 -25.57 2.58 -5.98
C ARG A 141 -24.52 2.75 -7.08
N CYS A 142 -23.63 1.77 -7.26
CA CYS A 142 -22.59 1.82 -8.27
C CYS A 142 -23.19 1.83 -9.68
N ARG A 143 -22.63 2.67 -10.56
CA ARG A 143 -23.00 2.76 -11.99
C ARG A 143 -21.79 2.70 -12.91
N GLY A 144 -20.66 2.23 -12.39
CA GLY A 144 -19.52 1.93 -13.26
C GLY A 144 -18.80 3.13 -13.86
N TYR A 145 -18.82 4.32 -13.23
CA TYR A 145 -18.09 5.51 -13.71
C TYR A 145 -16.55 5.35 -13.77
N LYS A 146 -16.01 4.25 -13.21
CA LYS A 146 -14.58 3.91 -13.17
C LYS A 146 -13.65 4.93 -12.49
N LYS A 147 -14.16 6.05 -11.95
CA LYS A 147 -13.37 7.02 -11.17
C LYS A 147 -12.64 6.40 -9.98
N CYS A 148 -13.24 5.41 -9.32
CA CYS A 148 -12.58 4.66 -8.25
C CYS A 148 -11.42 3.79 -8.74
N VAL A 149 -11.50 3.27 -9.97
CA VAL A 149 -10.42 2.51 -10.63
C VAL A 149 -9.30 3.47 -11.03
N GLU A 150 -9.66 4.63 -11.57
CA GLU A 150 -8.74 5.69 -11.98
C GLU A 150 -7.87 6.18 -10.80
N GLN A 151 -8.52 6.59 -9.72
CA GLN A 151 -7.90 7.35 -8.63
C GLN A 151 -7.50 6.50 -7.41
N CYS A 152 -7.76 5.20 -7.40
CA CYS A 152 -7.06 4.32 -6.47
C CYS A 152 -5.60 4.19 -6.93
N PRO A 153 -4.61 4.68 -6.15
CA PRO A 153 -3.22 4.61 -6.59
C PRO A 153 -2.70 3.17 -6.61
N TYR A 154 -3.32 2.28 -5.82
CA TYR A 154 -2.99 0.86 -5.75
C TYR A 154 -3.76 -0.01 -6.76
N LYS A 155 -4.68 0.57 -7.54
CA LYS A 155 -5.54 -0.10 -8.52
C LYS A 155 -6.27 -1.34 -7.97
N LYS A 156 -6.89 -1.19 -6.79
CA LYS A 156 -7.60 -2.28 -6.10
C LYS A 156 -9.11 -2.36 -6.40
N PRO A 157 -9.79 -1.26 -6.75
CA PRO A 157 -11.07 -1.34 -7.45
C PRO A 157 -10.88 -1.83 -8.88
N MET A 158 -11.67 -2.82 -9.26
CA MET A 158 -11.72 -3.40 -10.61
C MET A 158 -13.11 -3.15 -11.18
N PHE A 159 -13.21 -2.92 -12.48
CA PHE A 159 -14.50 -2.79 -13.17
C PHE A 159 -14.91 -4.16 -13.72
N ARG A 160 -16.08 -4.67 -13.32
CA ARG A 160 -16.62 -5.91 -13.86
C ARG A 160 -17.45 -5.59 -15.10
N GLY A 161 -16.97 -6.05 -16.26
CA GLY A 161 -17.63 -5.79 -17.55
C GLY A 161 -19.04 -6.37 -17.66
N THR A 162 -19.30 -7.52 -17.02
CA THR A 162 -20.62 -8.20 -17.06
C THR A 162 -21.70 -7.47 -16.27
N THR A 163 -21.40 -7.03 -15.05
CA THR A 163 -22.35 -6.30 -14.19
C THR A 163 -22.30 -4.79 -14.40
N ARG A 164 -21.31 -4.28 -15.15
CA ARG A 164 -21.05 -2.86 -15.41
C ARG A 164 -20.89 -2.01 -14.14
N ILE A 165 -20.43 -2.63 -13.06
CA ILE A 165 -20.12 -1.96 -11.79
C ILE A 165 -18.72 -2.32 -11.34
N SER A 166 -18.20 -1.55 -10.38
CA SER A 166 -16.87 -1.79 -9.80
C SER A 166 -16.97 -2.61 -8.51
N GLU A 167 -16.00 -3.50 -8.36
CA GLU A 167 -15.81 -4.39 -7.22
C GLU A 167 -14.39 -4.25 -6.66
N LYS A 168 -14.18 -4.69 -5.44
CA LYS A 168 -12.85 -4.73 -4.83
C LYS A 168 -12.84 -5.71 -3.65
N CYS A 169 -11.66 -5.91 -3.05
CA CYS A 169 -11.52 -6.57 -1.76
C CYS A 169 -12.52 -6.02 -0.73
N ILE A 170 -13.31 -6.91 -0.14
CA ILE A 170 -14.28 -6.60 0.91
C ILE A 170 -13.73 -6.88 2.32
N ALA A 171 -12.42 -7.10 2.44
CA ALA A 171 -11.74 -7.60 3.64
C ALA A 171 -12.47 -8.79 4.27
N CYS A 172 -13.06 -9.67 3.44
CA CYS A 172 -13.91 -10.78 3.88
C CYS A 172 -14.79 -10.43 5.09
N TYR A 173 -15.43 -9.24 5.10
CA TYR A 173 -16.17 -8.77 6.28
C TYR A 173 -17.17 -9.81 6.84
N PRO A 174 -17.85 -10.66 6.04
CA PRO A 174 -18.70 -11.70 6.63
C PRO A 174 -17.93 -12.67 7.51
N ARG A 175 -16.67 -13.02 7.18
CA ARG A 175 -15.82 -13.87 8.03
C ARG A 175 -15.43 -13.17 9.32
N ILE A 176 -15.06 -11.89 9.22
CA ILE A 176 -14.67 -11.09 10.39
C ILE A 176 -15.85 -10.97 11.36
N GLU A 177 -17.08 -10.93 10.83
CA GLU A 177 -18.31 -10.82 11.60
C GLU A 177 -18.89 -12.16 12.08
N GLY A 178 -18.30 -13.29 11.68
CA GLY A 178 -18.86 -14.62 11.98
C GLY A 178 -20.12 -14.96 11.17
N LEU A 179 -20.37 -14.24 10.09
CA LEU A 179 -21.51 -14.41 9.18
C LEU A 179 -21.16 -15.21 7.90
N ASP A 180 -19.90 -15.61 7.70
CA ASP A 180 -19.55 -16.53 6.60
C ASP A 180 -20.15 -17.91 6.92
N PRO A 181 -20.98 -18.51 6.04
CA PRO A 181 -21.62 -19.80 6.31
C PRO A 181 -20.66 -20.94 6.64
N LEU A 182 -19.38 -20.81 6.27
CA LEU A 182 -18.34 -21.81 6.55
C LEU A 182 -17.70 -21.66 7.93
N THR A 183 -18.08 -20.66 8.72
CA THR A 183 -17.46 -20.39 10.02
C THR A 183 -18.38 -20.73 11.19
N GLU A 184 -19.59 -21.20 10.95
CA GLU A 184 -20.53 -21.66 12.00
C GLU A 184 -20.78 -20.64 13.12
N GLY A 185 -20.68 -19.34 12.82
CA GLY A 185 -20.82 -18.26 13.81
C GLY A 185 -19.50 -17.72 14.35
N ASP A 186 -18.39 -18.41 14.12
CA ASP A 186 -17.08 -17.99 14.60
C ASP A 186 -16.51 -16.85 13.75
N GLN A 187 -15.99 -15.84 14.43
CA GLN A 187 -15.20 -14.79 13.79
C GLN A 187 -13.87 -15.37 13.31
N MET A 188 -13.56 -15.17 12.03
CA MET A 188 -12.34 -15.67 11.41
C MET A 188 -11.61 -14.58 10.64
N GLU A 189 -10.30 -14.78 10.52
CA GLU A 189 -9.47 -14.00 9.60
C GLU A 189 -9.97 -14.13 8.15
N THR A 190 -9.59 -13.15 7.33
CA THR A 190 -9.87 -13.17 5.91
C THR A 190 -9.20 -14.37 5.24
N ARG A 191 -9.82 -14.86 4.16
CA ARG A 191 -9.36 -16.08 3.47
C ARG A 191 -7.90 -16.01 3.03
N CYS A 192 -7.44 -14.84 2.60
CA CYS A 192 -6.05 -14.68 2.16
C CYS A 192 -5.06 -14.74 3.32
N MET A 193 -5.45 -14.41 4.55
CA MET A 193 -4.59 -14.54 5.73
C MET A 193 -4.57 -16.01 6.20
N ALA A 194 -5.75 -16.60 6.38
CA ALA A 194 -5.89 -17.98 6.82
C ALA A 194 -5.24 -19.00 5.85
N ALA A 195 -5.35 -18.77 4.53
CA ALA A 195 -4.77 -19.65 3.51
C ALA A 195 -3.29 -19.37 3.22
N CYS A 196 -2.64 -18.45 3.95
CA CYS A 196 -1.26 -18.08 3.66
C CYS A 196 -0.29 -19.22 4.05
N VAL A 197 0.14 -19.99 3.06
CA VAL A 197 1.10 -21.10 3.24
C VAL A 197 2.38 -20.65 3.95
N GLY A 198 2.93 -19.49 3.55
CA GLY A 198 4.16 -18.95 4.14
C GLY A 198 4.00 -18.36 5.55
N LYS A 199 2.77 -18.28 6.08
CA LYS A 199 2.47 -17.68 7.40
C LYS A 199 3.09 -16.28 7.61
N ILE A 200 3.21 -15.51 6.53
CA ILE A 200 3.81 -14.17 6.52
C ILE A 200 2.80 -13.05 6.77
N ARG A 201 1.53 -13.39 7.01
CA ARG A 201 0.44 -12.43 7.09
C ARG A 201 -0.16 -12.41 8.48
N LEU A 202 -0.48 -11.20 8.95
CA LEU A 202 -1.18 -10.94 10.20
C LEU A 202 -2.35 -10.02 9.90
N GLN A 203 -3.46 -10.25 10.59
CA GLN A 203 -4.67 -9.44 10.51
C GLN A 203 -5.25 -9.23 11.91
N GLY A 204 -5.95 -8.12 12.09
CA GLY A 204 -6.73 -7.84 13.28
C GLY A 204 -7.12 -6.37 13.33
N LEU A 205 -7.84 -5.99 14.36
CA LEU A 205 -8.22 -4.60 14.60
C LEU A 205 -7.21 -3.92 15.52
N VAL A 206 -7.10 -2.60 15.38
CA VAL A 206 -6.32 -1.74 16.27
C VAL A 206 -7.25 -0.70 16.87
N LYS A 207 -7.06 -0.40 18.16
CA LYS A 207 -7.87 0.61 18.84
C LYS A 207 -7.40 1.99 18.40
N VAL A 208 -8.34 2.83 17.97
CA VAL A 208 -8.09 4.23 17.59
C VAL A 208 -8.79 5.13 18.60
N GLY A 209 -8.04 6.03 19.23
CA GLY A 209 -8.56 7.01 20.18
C GLY A 209 -9.35 8.12 19.48
N GLY A 210 -10.09 8.92 20.26
CA GLY A 210 -10.94 9.99 19.73
C GLY A 210 -10.20 11.10 18.96
N ASN A 211 -8.88 11.20 19.11
CA ASN A 211 -8.00 12.11 18.36
C ASN A 211 -7.54 11.54 17.00
N GLY A 212 -8.00 10.33 16.64
CA GLY A 212 -7.62 9.61 15.42
C GLY A 212 -6.27 8.88 15.52
N GLU A 213 -5.61 8.88 16.68
CA GLU A 213 -4.35 8.17 16.90
C GLU A 213 -4.58 6.76 17.40
N TRP A 214 -3.61 5.87 17.16
CA TRP A 214 -3.67 4.51 17.69
C TRP A 214 -3.51 4.56 19.21
N ALA A 215 -4.45 3.95 19.93
CA ALA A 215 -4.32 3.79 21.38
C ALA A 215 -3.13 2.88 21.69
N HIS A 216 -2.42 3.16 22.78
CA HIS A 216 -1.29 2.34 23.21
C HIS A 216 -1.76 0.93 23.60
N ASP A 217 -1.30 -0.08 22.87
CA ASP A 217 -1.72 -1.48 23.03
C ASP A 217 -0.57 -2.44 22.65
N PRO A 218 0.49 -2.56 23.48
CA PRO A 218 1.70 -3.32 23.14
C PRO A 218 1.45 -4.82 22.99
N ASP A 219 0.36 -5.33 23.56
CA ASP A 219 -0.04 -6.74 23.44
C ASP A 219 -0.70 -7.04 22.09
N ASN A 220 -1.18 -6.01 21.39
CA ASN A 220 -1.68 -6.16 20.01
C ASN A 220 -0.49 -6.36 19.05
N PRO A 221 -0.41 -7.50 18.31
CA PRO A 221 0.74 -7.79 17.47
C PRO A 221 1.02 -6.75 16.38
N GLN A 222 -0.03 -6.10 15.85
CA GLN A 222 0.14 -5.06 14.84
C GLN A 222 0.67 -3.78 15.44
N TYR A 223 0.11 -3.36 16.59
CA TYR A 223 0.65 -2.22 17.32
C TYR A 223 2.12 -2.45 17.67
N TYR A 224 2.46 -3.64 18.16
CA TYR A 224 3.82 -4.03 18.48
C TYR A 224 4.76 -3.90 17.27
N LEU A 225 4.41 -4.47 16.11
CA LEU A 225 5.28 -4.44 14.93
C LEU A 225 5.39 -3.06 14.27
N ILE A 226 4.31 -2.27 14.28
CA ILE A 226 4.19 -1.01 13.55
C ILE A 226 4.61 0.19 14.41
N ARG A 227 4.16 0.25 15.67
CA ARG A 227 4.33 1.41 16.56
C ARG A 227 5.49 1.25 17.54
N ASP A 228 5.63 0.08 18.16
CA ASP A 228 6.68 -0.20 19.15
C ASP A 228 8.02 -0.54 18.48
N ARG A 229 8.05 -1.65 17.72
CA ARG A 229 9.24 -2.13 17.02
C ARG A 229 9.53 -1.40 15.71
N LYS A 230 8.52 -0.80 15.11
CA LYS A 230 8.63 0.01 13.88
C LYS A 230 9.31 -0.73 12.72
N VAL A 231 9.06 -2.03 12.61
CA VAL A 231 9.62 -2.91 11.56
C VAL A 231 8.66 -3.13 10.41
N ALA A 232 7.36 -2.89 10.62
CA ALA A 232 6.33 -2.99 9.61
C ALA A 232 5.94 -1.60 9.11
N LEU A 233 6.23 -1.32 7.84
CA LEU A 233 6.12 0.00 7.21
C LEU A 233 4.94 0.06 6.22
N PRO A 234 4.27 1.22 6.07
CA PRO A 234 3.17 1.38 5.13
C PRO A 234 3.64 1.29 3.67
N LEU A 235 2.76 0.84 2.77
CA LEU A 235 3.08 0.81 1.33
C LEU A 235 2.78 2.16 0.64
N TYR A 236 3.81 2.79 0.11
CA TYR A 236 3.81 4.08 -0.56
C TYR A 236 3.12 5.19 0.28
N PRO A 237 3.63 5.51 1.48
CA PRO A 237 3.01 6.51 2.35
C PRO A 237 2.95 7.91 1.73
N GLN A 238 3.87 8.24 0.81
CA GLN A 238 3.89 9.51 0.06
C GLN A 238 2.62 9.76 -0.78
N LEU A 239 1.81 8.74 -1.02
CA LEU A 239 0.55 8.89 -1.75
C LEU A 239 -0.51 9.65 -0.93
N GLY A 240 -0.31 9.84 0.38
CA GLY A 240 -1.23 10.58 1.24
C GLY A 240 -2.52 9.83 1.59
N THR A 241 -2.66 8.55 1.19
CA THR A 241 -3.87 7.78 1.50
C THR A 241 -3.90 7.23 2.93
N GLU A 242 -2.75 7.22 3.63
CA GLU A 242 -2.57 6.51 4.91
C GLU A 242 -3.09 5.05 4.83
N PRO A 243 -2.34 4.17 4.16
CA PRO A 243 -2.76 2.79 3.95
C PRO A 243 -2.71 1.99 5.27
N ASN A 244 -3.72 1.15 5.51
CA ASN A 244 -3.75 0.22 6.66
C ASN A 244 -3.16 -1.16 6.30
N GLY A 245 -2.31 -1.22 5.28
CA GLY A 245 -1.54 -2.40 4.89
C GLY A 245 -0.05 -2.12 5.09
N TYR A 246 0.58 -2.90 5.96
CA TYR A 246 1.97 -2.73 6.39
C TYR A 246 2.81 -3.95 6.01
N TYR A 247 4.09 -3.72 5.74
CA TYR A 247 5.01 -4.73 5.24
C TYR A 247 6.33 -4.62 6.00
N ILE A 248 6.93 -5.76 6.35
CA ILE A 248 8.31 -5.81 6.79
C ILE A 248 9.18 -5.86 5.52
N PRO A 249 10.02 -4.85 5.25
CA PRO A 249 10.83 -4.84 4.03
C PRO A 249 11.79 -6.03 3.96
N SER A 250 12.02 -6.54 2.75
CA SER A 250 12.99 -7.62 2.54
C SER A 250 14.42 -7.12 2.77
N ARG A 251 15.18 -7.86 3.57
CA ARG A 251 16.55 -7.52 3.97
C ARG A 251 17.54 -7.41 2.80
N HIS A 252 17.28 -8.16 1.71
CA HIS A 252 18.22 -8.35 0.61
C HIS A 252 18.01 -7.38 -0.56
N VAL A 253 17.00 -6.51 -0.45
CA VAL A 253 16.62 -5.54 -1.48
C VAL A 253 17.40 -4.24 -1.25
N PRO A 254 17.89 -3.57 -2.31
CA PRO A 254 18.58 -2.30 -2.19
C PRO A 254 17.78 -1.28 -1.39
N ARG A 255 18.43 -0.62 -0.42
CA ARG A 255 17.74 0.31 0.50
C ARG A 255 17.00 1.43 -0.21
N ALA A 256 17.58 1.99 -1.27
CA ALA A 256 16.94 3.07 -2.02
C ALA A 256 15.58 2.63 -2.61
N TYR A 257 15.49 1.38 -3.07
CA TYR A 257 14.23 0.81 -3.57
C TYR A 257 13.24 0.60 -2.43
N SER A 258 13.68 0.00 -1.33
CA SER A 258 12.83 -0.18 -0.14
C SER A 258 12.31 1.16 0.41
N GLN A 259 13.15 2.19 0.46
CA GLN A 259 12.76 3.53 0.91
C GLN A 259 11.75 4.21 -0.03
N GLN A 260 11.89 4.03 -1.35
CA GLN A 260 10.90 4.51 -2.30
C GLN A 260 9.52 3.87 -2.04
N MET A 261 9.52 2.57 -1.71
CA MET A 261 8.30 1.81 -1.49
C MET A 261 7.66 2.05 -0.14
N PHE A 262 8.44 2.11 0.93
CA PHE A 262 7.93 2.06 2.29
C PHE A 262 8.12 3.37 3.06
N GLY A 263 8.73 4.37 2.44
CA GLY A 263 9.14 5.61 3.08
C GLY A 263 10.45 5.45 3.87
N PRO A 264 10.86 6.48 4.61
CA PRO A 264 11.91 6.33 5.60
C PRO A 264 11.43 5.36 6.69
N GLY A 265 12.32 4.49 7.18
CA GLY A 265 11.99 3.45 8.16
C GLY A 265 12.98 2.30 8.15
#